data_AF-A0A7J6TI34-F1
#
_entry.id   AF-A0A7J6TI34-F1
#
_cell.length_a   1.000
_cell.length_b   1.000
_cell.length_c   1.000
_cell.angle_alpha   90.00
_cell.angle_beta   90.00
_cell.angle_gamma   90.00
#
_symmetry.space_group_name_H-M   'P 1'
#
loop_
_entity.id
_entity.type
_entity.pdbx_description
1 polymer ?
#
loop_
_entity_poly.entity_id
_entity_poly.type
_entity_poly.pdbx_seq_one_letter_code
_entity_poly.pdbx_strand_id
1 'polypeptide(L)'
;VVLKPEERKCYLCGKVGHLPSECTGDDQQPDLGDDAEEDENMLEMKPFQIISLPVLREYLIEQFTTAFCPPNQKCILPFPFDIERVIDDFVFMCFFVGNDFLPHLPSLNIRDGSIDQMICLYVEILPTLTDYLTCQGEVNLVQVEVFLDYLGRVEDEVFRRRLARDDRFKQQRLQGRYINQKGGGANSSRTKRPLEDANVLQA
;
A
#
# COMPACT_ATOMS: atom_id res chain seq x y z
N VAL A 1 17.01 -5.84 20.55
CA VAL A 1 17.79 -6.81 21.35
C VAL A 1 19.25 -6.42 21.22
N VAL A 2 19.87 -5.89 22.26
CA VAL A 2 21.28 -5.49 22.21
C VAL A 2 22.11 -6.72 22.59
N LEU A 3 22.75 -7.33 21.59
CA LEU A 3 23.63 -8.48 21.80
C LEU A 3 24.85 -8.05 22.61
N LYS A 4 25.19 -8.86 23.63
CA LYS A 4 26.32 -8.60 24.52
C LYS A 4 27.63 -8.63 23.72
N PRO A 5 28.66 -7.85 24.10
CA PRO A 5 29.90 -7.74 23.32
C PRO A 5 30.60 -9.09 23.08
N GLU A 6 30.46 -10.00 24.03
CA GLU A 6 31.05 -11.35 24.03
C GLU A 6 30.38 -12.31 23.01
N GLU A 7 29.19 -11.97 22.51
CA GLU A 7 28.43 -12.76 21.54
C GLU A 7 28.62 -12.25 20.09
N ARG A 8 29.38 -11.16 19.90
CA ARG A 8 29.59 -10.58 18.57
C ARG A 8 30.76 -11.27 17.87
N LYS A 9 30.43 -12.04 16.84
CA LYS A 9 31.40 -12.63 15.91
C LYS A 9 32.01 -11.52 15.06
N CYS A 10 33.33 -11.53 14.92
CA CYS A 10 34.03 -10.68 13.96
C CYS A 10 33.54 -11.01 12.54
N TYR A 11 33.10 -10.00 11.78
CA TYR A 11 32.57 -10.23 10.42
C TYR A 11 33.66 -10.51 9.38
N LEU A 12 34.94 -10.39 9.73
CA LEU A 12 36.07 -10.68 8.85
C LEU A 12 36.54 -12.15 8.94
N CYS A 13 36.55 -12.73 10.14
CA CYS A 13 37.06 -14.08 10.36
C CYS A 13 36.09 -15.02 11.12
N GLY A 14 34.93 -14.53 11.54
CA GLY A 14 33.90 -15.32 12.22
C GLY A 14 34.16 -15.66 13.70
N LYS A 15 35.35 -15.39 14.25
CA LYS A 15 35.69 -15.67 15.66
C LYS A 15 35.10 -14.60 16.60
N VAL A 16 34.69 -15.01 17.81
CA VAL A 16 34.22 -14.11 18.88
C VAL A 16 35.39 -13.62 19.73
N GLY A 17 35.24 -12.49 20.43
CA GLY A 17 36.19 -12.03 21.45
C GLY A 17 37.23 -11.00 21.00
N HIS A 18 37.14 -10.46 19.79
CA HIS A 18 37.94 -9.31 19.34
C HIS A 18 37.10 -8.40 18.43
N LEU A 19 37.50 -7.12 18.30
CA LEU A 19 36.88 -6.23 17.32
C LEU A 19 37.48 -6.48 15.92
N PRO A 20 36.70 -6.23 14.85
CA PRO A 20 37.17 -6.32 13.46
C PRO A 20 38.42 -5.47 13.17
N SER A 21 38.63 -4.38 13.91
CA SER A 21 39.82 -3.52 13.84
C SER A 21 41.11 -4.19 14.37
N GLU A 22 40.99 -5.24 15.16
CA GLU A 22 42.09 -5.99 15.79
C GLU A 22 42.24 -7.39 15.19
N CYS A 23 41.57 -7.65 14.05
CA CYS A 23 41.60 -8.93 13.38
C CYS A 23 42.94 -9.15 12.67
N THR A 24 43.71 -10.14 13.14
CA THR A 24 45.02 -10.48 12.57
C THR A 24 44.97 -11.28 11.26
N GLY A 25 43.77 -11.62 10.77
CA GLY A 25 43.56 -12.10 9.41
C GLY A 25 44.19 -13.48 9.11
N ASP A 26 44.29 -14.37 10.09
CA ASP A 26 44.71 -15.75 9.80
C ASP A 26 43.65 -16.45 8.95
N ASP A 27 43.99 -16.69 7.69
CA ASP A 27 43.27 -17.45 6.66
C ASP A 27 43.09 -18.92 7.07
N GLN A 28 42.33 -19.17 8.12
CA GLN A 28 41.81 -20.51 8.40
C GLN A 28 40.35 -20.52 7.98
N GLN A 29 40.11 -21.14 6.82
CA GLN A 29 38.80 -21.64 6.43
C GLN A 29 38.11 -22.24 7.66
N PRO A 30 36.83 -21.91 7.91
CA PRO A 30 36.11 -22.47 9.04
C PRO A 30 36.12 -23.99 8.91
N ASP A 31 36.51 -24.67 9.97
CA ASP A 31 36.42 -26.12 10.13
C ASP A 31 34.93 -26.50 10.10
N LEU A 32 34.46 -26.90 8.92
CA LEU A 32 33.11 -27.38 8.69
C LEU A 32 33.04 -28.81 9.23
N GLY A 33 32.59 -28.94 10.48
CA GLY A 33 31.99 -30.19 10.96
C GLY A 33 30.75 -30.51 10.13
N ASP A 34 30.61 -31.77 9.74
CA ASP A 34 29.43 -32.37 9.11
C ASP A 34 28.14 -31.83 9.77
N ASP A 35 27.25 -31.20 8.98
CA ASP A 35 25.82 -30.89 9.25
C ASP A 35 25.34 -29.53 8.67
N ALA A 36 25.94 -29.00 7.61
CA ALA A 36 25.34 -27.91 6.86
C ALA A 36 25.35 -28.25 5.37
N GLU A 37 24.22 -28.79 4.90
CA GLU A 37 23.84 -28.68 3.50
C GLU A 37 24.10 -27.24 3.07
N GLU A 38 25.03 -27.07 2.13
CA GLU A 38 25.41 -25.79 1.56
C GLU A 38 24.14 -25.16 0.97
N ASP A 39 23.53 -24.23 1.71
CA ASP A 39 22.43 -23.40 1.22
C ASP A 39 23.02 -22.39 0.23
N GLU A 40 23.47 -22.88 -0.94
CA GLU A 40 23.97 -22.12 -2.09
C GLU A 40 22.92 -21.15 -2.65
N ASN A 41 21.73 -21.06 -2.05
CA ASN A 41 20.63 -20.21 -2.47
C ASN A 41 20.48 -18.91 -1.66
N MET A 42 21.39 -18.60 -0.72
CA MET A 42 21.16 -17.50 0.23
C MET A 42 21.35 -16.06 -0.30
N LEU A 43 21.59 -15.88 -1.60
CA LEU A 43 21.62 -14.57 -2.27
C LEU A 43 20.84 -14.59 -3.60
N GLU A 44 19.60 -15.09 -3.60
CA GLU A 44 18.64 -14.66 -4.61
C GLU A 44 18.51 -13.13 -4.54
N MET A 45 19.20 -12.42 -5.45
CA MET A 45 19.05 -10.99 -5.59
C MET A 45 17.59 -10.70 -5.92
N LYS A 46 16.86 -10.18 -4.92
CA LYS A 46 15.47 -9.78 -5.11
C LYS A 46 15.38 -8.82 -6.29
N PRO A 47 14.39 -8.97 -7.18
CA PRO A 47 14.26 -8.11 -8.35
C PRO A 47 14.09 -6.66 -7.92
N PHE A 48 14.85 -5.76 -8.56
CA PHE A 48 14.70 -4.33 -8.35
C PHE A 48 13.36 -3.86 -8.92
N GLN A 49 12.64 -3.03 -8.16
CA GLN A 49 11.48 -2.31 -8.65
C GLN A 49 11.91 -0.89 -8.97
N ILE A 50 11.78 -0.50 -10.24
CA ILE A 50 12.16 0.83 -10.72
C ILE A 50 10.88 1.56 -11.11
N ILE A 51 10.73 2.78 -10.61
CA ILE A 51 9.64 3.69 -10.99
C ILE A 51 10.25 4.85 -11.77
N SER A 52 9.72 5.10 -12.96
CA SER A 52 10.09 6.25 -13.77
C SER A 52 9.18 7.43 -13.44
N LEU A 53 9.72 8.44 -12.74
CA LEU A 53 9.00 9.68 -12.44
C LEU A 53 8.52 10.44 -13.69
N PRO A 54 9.32 10.53 -14.78
CA PRO A 54 8.84 11.15 -16.03
C PRO A 54 7.58 10.48 -16.58
N VAL A 55 7.54 9.15 -16.59
CA VAL A 55 6.37 8.40 -17.06
C VAL A 55 5.18 8.64 -16.13
N LEU A 56 5.37 8.55 -14.82
CA LEU A 56 4.31 8.86 -13.85
C LEU A 56 3.73 10.26 -14.08
N ARG A 57 4.59 11.24 -14.35
CA ARG A 57 4.18 12.62 -14.63
C ARG A 57 3.34 12.72 -15.89
N GLU A 58 3.68 12.00 -16.96
CA GLU A 58 2.85 11.93 -18.17
C GLU A 58 1.44 11.40 -17.88
N TYR A 59 1.33 10.34 -17.08
CA TYR A 59 0.03 9.80 -16.64
C TYR A 59 -0.79 10.82 -15.84
N LEU A 60 -0.15 11.55 -14.91
CA LEU A 60 -0.84 12.60 -14.14
C LEU A 60 -1.31 13.75 -15.04
N ILE A 61 -0.47 14.18 -15.99
CA ILE A 61 -0.82 15.21 -16.97
C ILE A 61 -2.07 14.77 -17.75
N GLU A 62 -2.07 13.56 -18.30
CA GLU A 62 -3.20 13.06 -19.09
C GLU A 62 -4.48 12.93 -18.25
N GLN A 63 -4.36 12.38 -17.03
CA GLN A 63 -5.48 12.19 -16.11
C GLN A 63 -6.15 13.53 -15.74
N PHE A 64 -5.37 14.50 -15.26
CA PHE A 64 -5.92 15.79 -14.81
C PHE A 64 -6.34 16.70 -15.98
N THR A 65 -5.61 16.68 -17.10
CA THR A 65 -6.01 17.44 -18.28
C THR A 65 -7.35 16.92 -18.82
N THR A 66 -7.52 15.60 -18.90
CA THR A 66 -8.79 15.00 -19.34
C THR A 66 -9.92 15.29 -18.36
N ALA A 67 -9.63 15.28 -17.05
CA ALA A 67 -10.62 15.56 -16.01
C ALA A 67 -11.10 17.02 -16.03
N PHE A 68 -10.19 17.99 -16.13
CA PHE A 68 -10.53 19.41 -15.99
C PHE A 68 -10.79 20.11 -17.31
N CYS A 69 -10.02 19.79 -18.36
CA CYS A 69 -10.14 20.42 -19.67
C CYS A 69 -10.32 19.35 -20.78
N PRO A 70 -11.47 18.64 -20.81
CA PRO A 70 -11.72 17.58 -21.77
C PRO A 70 -11.75 18.09 -23.23
N PRO A 71 -11.35 17.24 -24.20
CA PRO A 71 -11.36 17.62 -25.61
C PRO A 71 -12.77 18.00 -26.07
N ASN A 72 -12.86 19.10 -26.80
CA ASN A 72 -14.12 19.67 -27.34
C ASN A 72 -15.11 20.19 -26.29
N GLN A 73 -14.65 20.45 -25.06
CA GLN A 73 -15.46 21.07 -24.02
C GLN A 73 -14.71 22.24 -23.38
N LYS A 74 -15.44 23.14 -22.73
CA LYS A 74 -14.84 24.22 -21.95
C LYS A 74 -14.23 23.61 -20.68
N CYS A 75 -13.07 24.11 -20.28
CA CYS A 75 -12.48 23.72 -19.00
C CYS A 75 -13.44 24.05 -17.85
N ILE A 76 -13.58 23.11 -16.91
CA ILE A 76 -14.56 23.19 -15.82
C ILE A 76 -14.11 24.10 -14.68
N LEU A 77 -12.82 24.45 -14.63
CA LEU A 77 -12.25 25.29 -13.58
C LEU A 77 -12.64 26.76 -13.73
N PRO A 78 -12.93 27.46 -12.62
CA PRO A 78 -13.24 28.89 -12.64
C PRO A 78 -12.01 29.78 -12.82
N PHE A 79 -10.80 29.21 -12.75
CA PHE A 79 -9.50 29.87 -12.92
C PHE A 79 -8.64 29.15 -13.97
N PRO A 80 -7.52 29.75 -14.44
CA PRO A 80 -6.65 29.12 -15.44
C PRO A 80 -6.07 27.79 -14.94
N PHE A 81 -6.23 26.75 -15.76
CA PHE A 81 -5.64 25.44 -15.51
C PHE A 81 -4.12 25.49 -15.64
N ASP A 82 -3.42 25.02 -14.62
CA ASP A 82 -1.97 24.88 -14.57
C ASP A 82 -1.62 23.52 -13.95
N ILE A 83 -0.96 22.68 -14.74
CA ILE A 83 -0.64 21.31 -14.34
C ILE A 83 0.44 21.24 -13.26
N GLU A 84 1.36 22.21 -13.18
CA GLU A 84 2.35 22.20 -12.09
C GLU A 84 1.66 22.41 -10.75
N ARG A 85 0.68 23.31 -10.72
CA ARG A 85 -0.11 23.63 -9.52
C ARG A 85 -0.96 22.45 -9.08
N VAL A 86 -1.53 21.70 -10.03
CA VAL A 86 -2.25 20.45 -9.73
C VAL A 86 -1.32 19.37 -9.19
N ILE A 87 -0.09 19.27 -9.70
CA ILE A 87 0.90 18.31 -9.19
C ILE A 87 1.32 18.68 -7.77
N ASP A 88 1.54 19.97 -7.47
CA ASP A 88 1.82 20.46 -6.12
C ASP A 88 0.71 20.06 -5.15
N ASP A 89 -0.55 20.29 -5.53
CA ASP A 89 -1.72 19.91 -4.74
C ASP A 89 -1.84 18.39 -4.60
N PHE A 90 -1.51 17.60 -5.63
CA PHE A 90 -1.48 16.14 -5.54
C PHE A 90 -0.46 15.64 -4.52
N VAL A 91 0.74 16.24 -4.49
CA VAL A 91 1.75 15.93 -3.48
C VAL A 91 1.25 16.31 -2.08
N PHE A 92 0.63 17.48 -1.95
CA PHE A 92 0.04 17.92 -0.68
C PHE A 92 -1.07 16.97 -0.20
N MET A 93 -1.96 16.54 -1.09
CA MET A 93 -3.03 15.59 -0.77
C MET A 93 -2.52 14.22 -0.34
N CYS A 94 -1.39 13.77 -0.91
CA CYS A 94 -0.73 12.53 -0.47
C CYS A 94 -0.34 12.58 1.01
N PHE A 95 -0.10 13.76 1.60
CA PHE A 95 0.19 13.88 3.03
C PHE A 95 -0.99 13.46 3.92
N PHE A 96 -2.24 13.61 3.46
CA PHE A 96 -3.42 13.15 4.20
C PHE A 96 -3.63 11.64 4.12
N VAL A 97 -3.24 11.03 2.99
CA VAL A 97 -3.37 9.58 2.79
C VAL A 97 -2.37 8.83 3.67
N GLY A 98 -1.17 9.37 3.85
CA GLY A 98 -0.18 8.85 4.78
C GLY A 98 1.11 9.64 4.75
N ASN A 99 1.46 10.23 5.88
CA ASN A 99 2.78 10.80 6.13
C ASN A 99 3.32 10.28 7.47
N ASP A 100 4.62 10.44 7.69
CA ASP A 100 5.29 9.97 8.91
C ASP A 100 5.11 10.95 10.09
N PHE A 101 4.56 12.15 9.81
CA PHE A 101 4.52 13.27 10.75
C PHE A 101 3.15 13.51 11.37
N LEU A 102 2.07 13.08 10.71
CA LEU A 102 0.71 13.22 11.20
C LEU A 102 0.12 11.84 11.50
N PRO A 103 -0.73 11.72 12.54
CA PRO A 103 -1.52 10.51 12.73
C PRO A 103 -2.38 10.28 11.48
N HIS A 104 -2.27 9.09 10.88
CA HIS A 104 -3.06 8.74 9.69
C HIS A 104 -4.55 8.93 9.94
N LEU A 105 -5.25 9.54 8.97
CA LEU A 105 -6.70 9.62 9.02
C LEU A 105 -7.27 8.18 8.97
N PRO A 106 -8.06 7.74 9.97
CA PRO A 106 -8.47 6.33 10.13
C PRO A 106 -9.33 5.80 8.98
N SER A 107 -9.90 6.71 8.20
CA SER A 107 -10.69 6.56 6.98
C SER A 107 -9.85 6.32 5.72
N LEU A 108 -8.61 6.82 5.68
CA LEU A 108 -7.74 6.80 4.51
C LEU A 108 -6.58 5.83 4.73
N ASN A 109 -6.59 4.74 3.98
CA ASN A 109 -5.49 3.79 3.91
C ASN A 109 -5.20 3.49 2.45
N ILE A 110 -3.93 3.58 2.04
CA ILE A 110 -3.49 3.27 0.67
C ILE A 110 -4.00 1.87 0.24
N ARG A 111 -4.04 0.90 1.17
CA ARG A 111 -4.52 -0.47 0.89
C ARG A 111 -6.01 -0.54 0.50
N ASP A 112 -6.78 0.49 0.83
CA ASP A 112 -8.20 0.61 0.50
C ASP A 112 -8.45 1.47 -0.77
N GLY A 113 -7.40 1.81 -1.54
CA GLY A 113 -7.53 2.64 -2.75
C GLY A 113 -7.73 4.13 -2.44
N SER A 114 -7.12 4.62 -1.36
CA SER A 114 -7.35 5.99 -0.89
C SER A 114 -6.74 7.07 -1.80
N ILE A 115 -5.70 6.75 -2.57
CA ILE A 115 -5.13 7.68 -3.55
C ILE A 115 -6.15 7.96 -4.65
N ASP A 116 -6.78 6.91 -5.20
CA ASP A 116 -7.81 7.05 -6.24
C ASP A 116 -9.00 7.85 -5.72
N GLN A 117 -9.45 7.56 -4.49
CA GLN A 117 -10.51 8.32 -3.83
C GLN A 117 -10.14 9.80 -3.66
N MET A 118 -8.90 10.08 -3.26
CA MET A 118 -8.41 11.45 -3.09
C MET A 118 -8.36 12.19 -4.43
N ILE A 119 -7.92 11.54 -5.50
CA ILE A 119 -7.94 12.11 -6.85
C ILE A 119 -9.38 12.40 -7.30
N CYS A 120 -10.31 11.45 -7.11
CA CYS A 120 -11.72 11.66 -7.45
C CYS A 120 -12.32 12.84 -6.69
N LEU A 121 -12.07 12.91 -5.37
CA LEU A 121 -12.53 14.00 -4.51
C LEU A 121 -11.97 15.35 -4.97
N TYR A 122 -10.69 15.40 -5.31
CA TYR A 122 -10.05 16.60 -5.81
C TYR A 122 -10.65 17.09 -7.12
N VAL A 123 -10.86 16.18 -8.08
CA VAL A 123 -11.50 16.52 -9.36
C VAL A 123 -12.92 17.05 -9.17
N GLU A 124 -13.66 16.53 -8.19
CA GLU A 124 -15.01 16.98 -7.87
C GLU A 124 -15.03 18.35 -7.18
N ILE A 125 -14.11 18.60 -6.24
CA ILE A 125 -14.10 19.82 -5.42
C ILE A 125 -13.43 21.00 -6.10
N LEU A 126 -12.31 20.80 -6.80
CA LEU A 126 -11.51 21.90 -7.35
C LEU A 126 -12.32 22.90 -8.21
N PRO A 127 -13.32 22.49 -9.02
CA PRO A 127 -14.18 23.43 -9.75
C PRO A 127 -15.06 24.33 -8.86
N THR A 128 -15.29 23.94 -7.61
CA THR A 128 -16.05 24.72 -6.61
C THR A 128 -15.18 25.71 -5.83
N LEU A 129 -13.86 25.51 -5.88
CA LEU A 129 -12.86 26.34 -5.22
C LEU A 129 -12.55 27.58 -6.05
N THR A 130 -11.98 28.61 -5.41
CA THR A 130 -11.57 29.84 -6.12
C THR A 130 -10.12 29.84 -6.55
N ASP A 131 -9.30 28.94 -5.99
CA ASP A 131 -7.88 28.76 -6.28
C ASP A 131 -7.43 27.33 -5.91
N TYR A 132 -6.17 26.99 -6.19
CA TYR A 132 -5.50 25.76 -5.79
C TYR A 132 -5.32 25.66 -4.25
N LEU A 133 -5.08 24.44 -3.75
CA LEU A 133 -4.91 24.15 -2.31
C LEU A 133 -3.59 24.67 -1.74
N THR A 134 -2.56 24.74 -2.56
CA THR A 134 -1.22 25.20 -2.17
C THR A 134 -0.73 26.28 -3.13
N CYS A 135 0.23 27.10 -2.73
CA CYS A 135 0.95 28.06 -3.59
C CYS A 135 2.42 28.11 -3.18
N GLN A 136 3.32 27.56 -4.02
CA GLN A 136 4.77 27.59 -3.79
C GLN A 136 5.20 27.07 -2.40
N GLY A 137 4.54 26.02 -1.91
CA GLY A 137 4.81 25.43 -0.59
C GLY A 137 4.00 26.03 0.57
N GLU A 138 3.31 27.15 0.35
CA GLU A 138 2.35 27.69 1.32
C GLU A 138 0.97 27.07 1.13
N VAL A 139 0.29 26.75 2.22
CA VAL A 139 -1.05 26.14 2.17
C VAL A 139 -2.12 27.22 2.14
N ASN A 140 -3.00 27.17 1.15
CA ASN A 140 -4.17 28.03 1.08
C ASN A 140 -5.28 27.50 2.00
N LEU A 141 -5.22 27.89 3.27
CA LEU A 141 -6.11 27.38 4.31
C LEU A 141 -7.60 27.59 4.00
N VAL A 142 -7.97 28.64 3.26
CA VAL A 142 -9.36 28.90 2.87
C VAL A 142 -9.88 27.81 1.94
N GLN A 143 -9.08 27.41 0.95
CA GLN A 143 -9.47 26.34 0.03
C GLN A 143 -9.38 24.97 0.69
N VAL A 144 -8.36 24.77 1.52
CA VAL A 144 -8.16 23.51 2.25
C VAL A 144 -9.25 23.27 3.28
N GLU A 145 -9.79 24.30 3.94
CA GLU A 145 -10.93 24.15 4.85
C GLU A 145 -12.16 23.59 4.12
N VAL A 146 -12.48 24.13 2.94
CA VAL A 146 -13.59 23.62 2.10
C VAL A 146 -13.31 22.18 1.66
N PHE A 147 -12.07 21.90 1.23
CA PHE A 147 -11.66 20.56 0.84
C PHE A 147 -11.81 19.53 1.98
N LEU A 148 -11.36 19.88 3.19
CA LEU A 148 -11.45 19.03 4.37
C LEU A 148 -12.88 18.85 4.86
N ASP A 149 -13.75 19.86 4.76
CA ASP A 149 -15.18 19.71 5.09
C ASP A 149 -15.84 18.64 4.21
N TYR A 150 -15.56 18.67 2.90
CA TYR A 150 -16.06 17.63 1.99
C TYR A 150 -15.43 16.27 2.25
N LEU A 151 -14.11 16.21 2.50
CA LEU A 151 -13.44 14.97 2.86
C LEU A 151 -14.14 14.32 4.08
N GLY A 152 -14.41 15.10 5.14
CA GLY A 152 -15.11 14.62 6.34
C GLY A 152 -16.49 14.01 6.04
N ARG A 153 -17.25 14.59 5.10
CA ARG A 153 -18.55 14.02 4.68
C ARG A 153 -18.40 12.68 3.95
N VAL A 154 -17.36 12.54 3.13
CA VAL A 154 -17.04 11.28 2.44
C VAL A 154 -16.57 10.23 3.44
N GLU A 155 -15.75 10.61 4.42
CA GLU A 155 -15.31 9.72 5.49
C GLU A 155 -16.48 9.13 6.28
N ASP A 156 -17.47 9.94 6.64
CA ASP A 156 -18.67 9.47 7.34
C ASP A 156 -19.43 8.39 6.57
N GLU A 157 -19.46 8.48 5.24
CA GLU A 157 -20.04 7.44 4.40
C GLU A 157 -19.16 6.19 4.34
N VAL A 158 -17.84 6.35 4.22
CA VAL A 158 -16.88 5.24 4.23
C VAL A 158 -16.95 4.47 5.56
N PHE A 159 -17.01 5.16 6.70
CA PHE A 159 -17.15 4.54 8.02
C PHE A 159 -18.44 3.73 8.14
N ARG A 160 -19.59 4.28 7.70
CA ARG A 160 -20.87 3.56 7.70
C ARG A 160 -20.82 2.30 6.84
N ARG A 161 -20.23 2.38 5.64
CA ARG A 161 -20.08 1.23 4.75
C ARG A 161 -19.16 0.16 5.34
N ARG A 162 -18.06 0.54 5.99
CA ARG A 162 -17.11 -0.38 6.65
C ARG A 162 -17.78 -1.10 7.82
N LEU A 163 -18.48 -0.36 8.69
CA LEU A 163 -19.21 -0.94 9.81
C LEU A 163 -20.24 -1.99 9.36
N ALA A 164 -21.04 -1.66 8.33
CA ALA A 164 -22.03 -2.58 7.78
C ALA A 164 -21.41 -3.82 7.10
N ARG A 165 -20.22 -3.69 6.52
CA ARG A 165 -19.46 -4.81 5.95
C ARG A 165 -18.95 -5.73 7.05
N ASP A 166 -18.37 -5.17 8.11
CA ASP A 166 -17.86 -5.93 9.24
C ASP A 166 -18.97 -6.67 9.99
N ASP A 167 -20.13 -6.04 10.16
CA ASP A 167 -21.29 -6.69 10.77
C ASP A 167 -21.80 -7.86 9.91
N ARG A 168 -21.85 -7.71 8.58
CA ARG A 168 -22.19 -8.82 7.67
C ARG A 168 -21.19 -9.97 7.78
N PHE A 169 -19.89 -9.69 7.81
CA PHE A 169 -18.87 -10.72 7.97
C PHE A 169 -18.96 -11.42 9.33
N LYS A 170 -19.21 -10.67 10.42
CA LYS A 170 -19.44 -11.25 11.76
C LYS A 170 -20.66 -12.18 11.74
N GLN A 171 -21.78 -11.75 11.15
CA GLN A 171 -22.98 -12.56 11.03
C GLN A 171 -22.74 -13.84 10.22
N GLN A 172 -22.05 -13.75 9.07
CA GLN A 172 -21.69 -14.92 8.26
C GLN A 172 -20.78 -15.91 9.02
N ARG A 173 -19.80 -15.42 9.79
CA ARG A 173 -18.92 -16.28 10.62
C ARG A 173 -19.69 -16.98 11.74
N LEU A 174 -20.63 -16.28 12.38
CA LEU A 174 -21.49 -16.87 13.41
C LEU A 174 -22.43 -17.93 12.81
N GLN A 175 -23.01 -17.66 11.64
CA GLN A 175 -23.90 -18.59 10.94
C GLN A 175 -23.15 -19.83 10.44
N GLY A 176 -21.94 -19.66 9.89
CA GLY A 176 -21.08 -20.78 9.51
C GLY A 176 -20.65 -21.66 10.69
N ARG A 177 -20.38 -21.07 11.86
CA ARG A 177 -20.14 -21.83 13.11
C ARG A 177 -21.38 -22.58 13.58
N TYR A 178 -22.57 -21.96 13.48
CA TYR A 178 -23.83 -22.58 13.86
C TYR A 178 -24.19 -23.78 12.96
N ILE A 179 -23.97 -23.66 11.65
CA ILE A 179 -24.18 -24.75 10.69
C ILE A 179 -23.20 -25.91 10.93
N ASN A 180 -21.91 -25.62 11.18
CA ASN A 180 -20.92 -26.65 11.50
C ASN A 180 -21.21 -27.38 12.82
N GLN A 181 -21.77 -26.70 13.84
CA GLN A 181 -22.20 -27.35 15.08
C GLN A 181 -23.44 -28.24 14.92
N LYS A 182 -24.38 -27.89 14.02
CA LYS A 182 -25.55 -28.73 13.73
C LYS A 182 -25.30 -29.82 12.69
N GLY A 183 -24.27 -29.68 11.84
CA GLY A 183 -23.89 -30.65 10.81
C GLY A 183 -23.00 -31.81 11.30
N GLY A 184 -22.50 -31.76 12.55
CA GLY A 184 -21.65 -32.79 13.14
C GLY A 184 -22.36 -34.09 13.55
N GLY A 185 -23.61 -34.31 13.12
CA GLY A 185 -24.44 -35.44 13.49
C GLY A 185 -25.18 -36.07 12.31
N ALA A 186 -24.49 -36.40 11.22
CA ALA A 186 -25.05 -37.26 10.17
C ALA A 186 -23.95 -38.11 9.49
N ASN A 187 -23.90 -39.37 9.95
CA ASN A 187 -23.30 -40.58 9.39
C ASN A 187 -22.48 -40.53 8.08
N SER A 188 -21.26 -41.04 8.22
CA SER A 188 -20.68 -42.16 7.45
C SER A 188 -21.50 -42.69 6.26
N SER A 189 -21.03 -42.39 5.05
CA SER A 189 -20.95 -43.39 3.97
C SER A 189 -20.06 -42.86 2.84
N ARG A 190 -18.86 -43.43 2.79
CA ARG A 190 -17.81 -43.19 1.80
C ARG A 190 -18.21 -43.82 0.47
N THR A 191 -18.92 -43.10 -0.40
CA THR A 191 -19.08 -43.50 -1.81
C THR A 191 -17.92 -42.94 -2.64
N LYS A 192 -17.03 -43.85 -3.06
CA LYS A 192 -15.95 -43.59 -4.01
C LYS A 192 -16.54 -43.05 -5.32
N ARG A 193 -16.05 -41.91 -5.81
CA ARG A 193 -16.25 -41.47 -7.19
C ARG A 193 -15.07 -41.97 -8.05
N PRO A 194 -15.29 -42.54 -9.23
CA PRO A 194 -14.22 -42.90 -10.15
C PRO A 194 -13.58 -41.65 -10.75
N LEU A 195 -12.27 -41.72 -11.02
CA LEU A 195 -11.58 -40.80 -11.90
C LEU A 195 -11.98 -41.12 -13.35
N GLU A 196 -12.49 -40.14 -14.07
CA GLU A 196 -12.52 -40.17 -15.53
C GLU A 196 -12.06 -38.80 -16.07
N ASP A 197 -11.26 -38.92 -17.11
CA ASP A 197 -10.52 -37.88 -17.80
C ASP A 197 -11.42 -36.84 -18.47
N ALA A 198 -11.02 -35.58 -18.42
CA ALA A 198 -11.37 -34.59 -19.42
C ALA A 198 -10.23 -33.59 -19.56
N ASN A 199 -9.31 -33.96 -20.45
CA ASN A 199 -8.44 -33.04 -21.15
C ASN A 199 -9.29 -32.05 -21.99
N VAL A 200 -8.64 -31.02 -22.54
CA VAL A 200 -9.11 -30.11 -23.60
C VAL A 200 -9.88 -28.83 -23.16
N LEU A 201 -9.20 -27.67 -23.07
CA LEU A 201 -9.07 -26.70 -24.17
C LEU A 201 -8.34 -25.42 -23.70
N GLN A 202 -7.18 -25.18 -24.32
CA GLN A 202 -6.64 -23.86 -24.61
C GLN A 202 -7.54 -23.13 -25.61
N ALA A 203 -7.89 -21.87 -25.31
CA ALA A 203 -8.00 -20.75 -26.26
C ALA A 203 -8.11 -19.45 -25.47
#